data_AF-A0A379GEG3-F1
#
_entry.id   AF-A0A379GEG3-F1
#
_cell.length_a   1.000
_cell.length_b   1.000
_cell.length_c   1.000
_cell.angle_alpha   90.00
_cell.angle_beta   90.00
_cell.angle_gamma   90.00
#
_symmetry.space_group_name_H-M   'P 1'
#
loop_
_entity.id
_entity.type
_entity.pdbx_description
1 polymer ?
#
loop_
_entity_poly.entity_id
_entity_poly.type
_entity_poly.pdbx_seq_one_letter_code
_entity_poly.pdbx_strand_id
1 'polypeptide(L)'
;MLQDLSQAFGKHGKRCKPKGNSRSLREWLHDSQLDLHDVHTQYVHGMLSLTERAWAEELYLNICRHIQYDLDPSNRAHRPIIDELQERMSDKFYVNFSLFQSLPDAWELINYSLYYQLKV
;
A
#
# COMPACT_ATOMS: atom_id res chain seq x y z
N MET A 1 -15.09 -3.38 -13.70
CA MET A 1 -13.81 -3.06 -13.03
C MET A 1 -13.44 -4.08 -11.96
N LEU A 2 -14.11 -4.17 -10.80
CA LEU A 2 -13.82 -5.23 -9.81
C LEU A 2 -14.11 -6.66 -10.33
N GLN A 3 -15.11 -6.82 -11.20
CA GLN A 3 -15.37 -8.09 -11.89
C GLN A 3 -14.27 -8.43 -12.92
N ASP A 4 -13.72 -7.43 -13.61
CA ASP A 4 -12.65 -7.66 -14.60
C ASP A 4 -11.33 -8.03 -13.92
N LEU A 5 -11.03 -7.48 -12.74
CA LEU A 5 -9.85 -7.82 -11.94
C LEU A 5 -9.98 -9.19 -11.26
N SER A 6 -11.18 -9.56 -10.80
CA SER A 6 -11.48 -10.94 -10.35
C SER A 6 -11.28 -11.96 -11.47
N GLN A 7 -11.68 -11.60 -12.70
CA GLN A 7 -11.56 -12.46 -13.87
C GLN A 7 -10.12 -12.53 -14.42
N ALA A 8 -9.32 -11.48 -14.21
CA ALA A 8 -7.91 -11.44 -14.59
C ALA A 8 -6.99 -12.25 -13.65
N PHE A 9 -7.31 -12.31 -12.35
CA PHE A 9 -6.48 -13.00 -11.35
C PHE A 9 -7.05 -14.34 -10.86
N GLY A 10 -8.34 -14.61 -11.09
CA GLY A 10 -9.07 -15.69 -10.42
C GLY A 10 -8.94 -17.11 -11.00
N LYS A 11 -8.54 -17.33 -12.26
CA LYS A 11 -8.57 -18.72 -12.83
C LYS A 11 -7.50 -19.16 -13.81
N HIS A 12 -6.52 -18.34 -14.17
CA HIS A 12 -5.39 -18.83 -14.95
C HIS A 12 -4.14 -18.04 -14.60
N GLY A 13 -3.06 -18.76 -14.27
CA GLY A 13 -1.69 -18.23 -14.21
C GLY A 13 -1.17 -17.80 -15.59
N LYS A 14 -1.93 -16.95 -16.28
CA LYS A 14 -1.52 -16.31 -17.53
C LYS A 14 -1.26 -14.85 -17.20
N ARG A 15 0.02 -14.51 -17.28
CA ARG A 15 0.63 -13.19 -17.20
C ARG A 15 -0.03 -12.26 -18.22
N CYS A 16 -1.15 -11.65 -17.86
CA CYS A 16 -1.78 -10.63 -18.68
C CYS A 16 -0.94 -9.36 -18.56
N LYS A 17 0.09 -9.23 -19.41
CA LYS A 17 0.72 -7.93 -19.62
C LYS A 17 -0.39 -6.97 -20.07
N PRO A 18 -0.60 -5.82 -19.39
CA PRO A 18 -1.62 -4.89 -19.81
C PRO A 18 -1.35 -4.45 -21.25
N LYS A 19 -2.31 -4.76 -22.13
CA LYS A 19 -2.29 -4.33 -23.53
C LYS A 19 -2.37 -2.82 -23.57
N GLY A 20 -1.32 -2.19 -24.09
CA GLY A 20 -1.37 -1.00 -24.93
C GLY A 20 -2.41 0.05 -24.56
N ASN A 21 -2.20 0.74 -23.45
CA ASN A 21 -2.33 2.19 -23.38
C ASN A 21 -1.38 2.62 -22.25
N SER A 22 -0.59 3.66 -22.43
CA SER A 22 0.32 4.17 -21.40
C SER A 22 -0.47 4.84 -20.26
N ARG A 23 -1.37 4.09 -19.62
CA ARG A 23 -1.86 4.41 -18.29
C ARG A 23 -0.66 4.35 -17.37
N SER A 24 -0.39 5.45 -16.69
CA SER A 24 0.79 5.52 -15.84
C SER A 24 0.68 4.48 -14.72
N LEU A 25 1.79 3.83 -14.33
CA LEU A 25 1.80 2.90 -13.17
C LEU A 25 1.19 3.55 -11.92
N ARG A 26 1.28 4.88 -11.84
CA ARG A 26 0.67 5.72 -10.81
C ARG A 26 -0.86 5.70 -10.84
N GLU A 27 -1.47 5.76 -12.02
CA GLU A 27 -2.93 5.71 -12.20
C GLU A 27 -3.47 4.37 -11.72
N TRP A 28 -2.81 3.27 -12.09
CA TRP A 28 -3.16 1.93 -11.60
C TRP A 28 -3.06 1.80 -10.08
N LEU A 29 -2.01 2.37 -9.48
CA LEU A 29 -1.87 2.38 -8.02
C LEU A 29 -3.01 3.17 -7.37
N HIS A 30 -3.34 4.35 -7.91
CA HIS A 30 -4.39 5.20 -7.36
C HIS A 30 -5.78 4.56 -7.48
N ASP A 31 -6.11 3.99 -8.65
CA ASP A 31 -7.37 3.27 -8.86
C ASP A 31 -7.51 2.11 -7.86
N SER A 32 -6.44 1.34 -7.67
CA SER A 32 -6.43 0.21 -6.72
C SER A 32 -6.60 0.66 -5.27
N GLN A 33 -6.09 1.84 -4.90
CA GLN A 33 -6.28 2.42 -3.57
C GLN A 33 -7.72 2.89 -3.35
N LEU A 34 -8.34 3.49 -4.36
CA LEU A 34 -9.74 3.90 -4.32
C LEU A 34 -10.66 2.68 -4.17
N ASP A 35 -10.44 1.65 -4.99
CA ASP A 35 -11.21 0.40 -4.93
C ASP A 35 -11.13 -0.26 -3.54
N LEU A 36 -9.94 -0.30 -2.92
CA LEU A 36 -9.78 -0.86 -1.57
C LEU A 36 -10.51 -0.01 -0.52
N HIS A 37 -10.46 1.31 -0.64
CA HIS A 37 -11.20 2.21 0.26
C HIS A 37 -12.71 2.00 0.17
N ASP A 38 -13.23 1.82 -1.04
CA ASP A 38 -14.64 1.54 -1.27
C ASP A 38 -15.05 0.18 -0.69
N VAL A 39 -14.21 -0.85 -0.82
CA VAL A 39 -14.43 -2.16 -0.18
C VAL A 39 -14.48 -2.02 1.34
N HIS A 40 -13.55 -1.28 1.93
CA HIS A 40 -13.54 -1.04 3.37
C HIS A 40 -14.81 -0.31 3.82
N THR A 41 -15.24 0.68 3.07
CA THR A 41 -16.47 1.42 3.33
C THR A 41 -17.69 0.50 3.24
N GLN A 42 -17.80 -0.30 2.18
CA GLN A 42 -18.91 -1.25 2.01
C GLN A 42 -18.94 -2.32 3.12
N TYR A 43 -17.77 -2.79 3.56
CA TYR A 43 -17.67 -3.71 4.71
C TYR A 43 -18.20 -3.07 6.00
N VAL A 44 -17.84 -1.82 6.29
CA VAL A 44 -18.35 -1.08 7.46
C VAL A 44 -19.87 -0.91 7.41
N HIS A 45 -20.43 -0.72 6.21
CA HIS A 45 -21.89 -0.64 6.01
C HIS A 45 -22.57 -2.02 5.99
N GLY A 46 -21.84 -3.13 6.17
CA GLY A 46 -22.38 -4.48 6.20
C GLY A 46 -22.76 -5.05 4.83
N MET A 47 -22.33 -4.40 3.74
CA MET A 47 -22.62 -4.81 2.35
C MET A 47 -21.69 -5.91 1.84
N LEU A 48 -20.52 -6.09 2.47
CA LEU A 48 -19.53 -7.11 2.12
C LEU A 48 -19.22 -8.02 3.29
N SER A 49 -18.97 -9.28 3.00
CA SER A 49 -18.50 -10.27 3.96
C SER A 49 -17.00 -10.11 4.27
N LEU A 50 -16.56 -10.69 5.39
CA LEU A 50 -15.14 -10.71 5.77
C LEU A 50 -14.26 -11.39 4.70
N THR A 51 -14.78 -12.43 4.04
CA THR A 51 -14.05 -13.17 3.01
C THR A 51 -13.84 -12.32 1.76
N GLU A 52 -14.84 -11.56 1.34
CA GLU A 52 -14.73 -10.64 0.20
C GLU A 52 -13.75 -9.50 0.50
N ARG A 53 -13.80 -8.97 1.72
CA ARG A 53 -12.83 -7.98 2.18
C ARG A 53 -11.40 -8.53 2.18
N ALA A 54 -11.18 -9.72 2.74
CA ALA A 54 -9.86 -10.35 2.78
C ALA A 54 -9.30 -10.59 1.38
N TRP A 55 -10.16 -11.03 0.45
CA TRP A 55 -9.78 -11.24 -0.95
C TRP A 55 -9.38 -9.94 -1.64
N ALA A 56 -10.12 -8.84 -1.41
CA ALA A 56 -9.78 -7.53 -1.96
C ALA A 56 -8.46 -6.98 -1.39
N GLU A 57 -8.23 -7.12 -0.08
CA GLU A 57 -6.97 -6.74 0.57
C GLU A 57 -5.78 -7.54 -0.01
N GLU A 58 -5.93 -8.85 -0.21
CA GLU A 58 -4.90 -9.70 -0.82
C GLU A 58 -4.63 -9.30 -2.28
N LEU A 59 -5.68 -9.02 -3.06
CA LEU A 59 -5.56 -8.56 -4.44
C LEU A 59 -4.79 -7.24 -4.53
N TYR A 60 -5.09 -6.28 -3.66
CA TYR A 60 -4.37 -5.02 -3.58
C TYR A 60 -2.88 -5.22 -3.29
N LEU A 61 -2.54 -6.07 -2.30
CA LEU A 61 -1.14 -6.39 -2.00
C LEU A 61 -0.41 -7.02 -3.19
N ASN A 62 -1.09 -7.87 -3.96
CA ASN A 62 -0.53 -8.46 -5.18
C ASN A 62 -0.28 -7.41 -6.28
N ILE A 63 -1.17 -6.44 -6.44
CA ILE A 63 -0.99 -5.32 -7.37
C ILE A 63 0.21 -4.46 -6.94
N CYS A 64 0.33 -4.11 -5.66
CA CYS A 64 1.47 -3.36 -5.13
C CYS A 64 2.81 -4.08 -5.40
N ARG A 65 2.88 -5.40 -5.16
CA ARG A 65 4.07 -6.21 -5.49
C ARG A 65 4.39 -6.17 -6.99
N HIS A 66 3.38 -6.29 -7.85
CA HIS A 66 3.59 -6.22 -9.30
C HIS A 66 4.15 -4.86 -9.73
N ILE A 67 3.58 -3.77 -9.22
CA ILE A 67 4.05 -2.41 -9.52
C ILE A 67 5.49 -2.22 -9.04
N GLN A 68 5.85 -2.78 -7.88
CA GLN A 68 7.22 -2.75 -7.35
C GLN A 68 8.25 -3.39 -8.30
N TYR A 69 7.89 -4.45 -9.02
CA TYR A 69 8.78 -5.08 -10.01
C TYR A 69 8.95 -4.26 -11.30
N ASP A 70 7.95 -3.44 -11.66
CA ASP A 70 7.96 -2.63 -12.88
C ASP A 70 8.56 -1.22 -12.68
N LEU A 71 8.78 -0.81 -11.43
CA LEU A 71 9.35 0.48 -11.07
C LEU A 71 10.88 0.50 -11.22
N ASP A 72 11.38 1.33 -12.14
CA ASP A 72 12.82 1.63 -12.27
C ASP A 72 13.24 2.75 -11.29
N PRO A 73 14.17 2.50 -10.33
CA PRO A 73 14.68 3.51 -9.41
C PRO A 73 15.53 4.61 -10.07
N SER A 74 15.99 4.38 -11.30
CA SER A 74 16.74 5.35 -12.09
C SER A 74 15.85 6.48 -12.62
N ASN A 75 14.56 6.24 -12.77
CA ASN A 75 13.59 7.23 -13.24
C ASN A 75 13.13 8.14 -12.09
N ARG A 76 13.38 9.45 -12.21
CA ARG A 76 12.97 10.44 -11.20
C ARG A 76 11.46 10.46 -10.96
N ALA A 77 10.65 10.18 -11.98
CA ALA A 77 9.19 10.15 -11.85
C ALA A 77 8.69 8.96 -11.01
N HIS A 78 9.48 7.90 -10.89
CA HIS A 78 9.13 6.69 -10.15
C HIS A 78 9.51 6.76 -8.67
N ARG A 79 10.51 7.56 -8.29
CA ARG A 79 10.93 7.72 -6.89
C ARG A 79 9.80 7.98 -5.89
N PRO A 80 8.89 8.96 -6.09
CA PRO A 80 7.82 9.20 -5.11
C PRO A 80 6.87 8.00 -4.97
N ILE A 81 6.67 7.21 -6.03
CA ILE A 81 5.83 6.01 -6.00
C ILE A 81 6.56 4.88 -5.25
N ILE A 82 7.88 4.77 -5.44
CA ILE A 82 8.73 3.82 -4.71
C ILE A 82 8.69 4.14 -3.21
N ASP A 83 8.88 5.40 -2.83
CA ASP A 83 8.86 5.84 -1.44
C ASP A 83 7.49 5.54 -0.79
N GLU A 84 6.38 5.86 -1.48
CA GLU A 84 5.03 5.56 -1.01
C GLU A 84 4.81 4.04 -0.83
N LEU A 85 5.24 3.22 -1.81
CA LEU A 85 5.11 1.77 -1.71
C LEU A 85 5.97 1.18 -0.60
N GLN A 86 7.18 1.69 -0.40
CA GLN A 86 8.09 1.25 0.67
C GLN A 86 7.53 1.56 2.06
N GLU A 87 6.94 2.74 2.25
CA GLU A 87 6.30 3.09 3.51
C GLU A 87 5.13 2.13 3.80
N ARG A 88 4.28 1.87 2.80
CA ARG A 88 3.10 1.01 2.97
C ARG A 88 3.41 -0.48 3.09
N MET A 89 4.43 -0.97 2.41
CA MET A 89 4.86 -2.37 2.44
C MET A 89 5.97 -2.64 3.47
N SER A 90 6.25 -1.69 4.35
CA SER A 90 7.29 -1.86 5.36
C SER A 90 6.98 -3.02 6.30
N ASP A 91 7.95 -3.91 6.46
CA ASP A 91 7.87 -5.01 7.41
C ASP A 91 7.84 -4.45 8.84
N LYS A 92 6.89 -4.93 9.65
CA LYS A 92 6.78 -4.55 11.07
C LYS A 92 7.60 -5.51 11.91
N PHE A 93 8.74 -5.04 12.42
CA PHE A 93 9.60 -5.80 13.31
C PHE A 93 9.19 -5.63 14.77
N TYR A 94 8.87 -6.74 15.44
CA TYR A 94 8.67 -6.79 16.88
C TYR A 94 9.95 -7.30 17.53
N VAL A 95 10.65 -6.41 18.21
CA VAL A 95 11.90 -6.74 18.93
C VAL A 95 11.57 -7.00 20.40
N ASN A 96 12.21 -7.99 21.02
CA ASN A 96 12.10 -8.25 22.46
C ASN A 96 12.86 -7.18 23.28
N PHE A 97 12.36 -5.96 23.19
CA PHE A 97 12.98 -4.76 23.69
C PHE A 97 11.87 -3.77 24.03
N SER A 98 11.99 -3.07 25.16
CA SER A 98 11.04 -2.04 25.57
C SER A 98 11.65 -0.66 25.32
N LEU A 99 11.11 0.05 24.32
CA LEU A 99 11.53 1.41 23.98
C LEU A 99 11.52 2.33 25.19
N PHE A 100 10.46 2.28 26.00
CA PHE A 100 10.27 3.16 27.15
C PHE A 100 11.19 2.84 28.34
N GLN A 101 11.66 1.60 28.47
CA GLN A 101 12.56 1.22 29.57
C GLN A 101 14.02 1.39 29.20
N SER A 102 14.37 1.12 27.95
CA SER A 102 15.77 0.99 27.53
C SER A 102 16.26 2.14 26.66
N LEU A 103 15.37 2.91 26.02
CA LEU A 103 15.70 4.10 25.23
C LEU A 103 14.69 5.25 25.47
N PRO A 104 14.56 5.75 26.72
CA PRO A 104 13.70 6.90 26.99
C PRO A 104 14.12 8.16 26.21
N ASP A 105 15.42 8.36 26.00
CA ASP A 105 15.97 9.52 25.28
C ASP A 105 15.52 9.57 23.81
N ALA A 106 15.44 8.41 23.12
CA ALA A 106 14.99 8.36 21.74
C ALA A 106 13.52 8.76 21.60
N TRP A 107 12.69 8.34 22.56
CA TRP A 107 11.29 8.73 22.64
C TRP A 107 11.13 10.23 22.90
N GLU A 108 11.92 10.78 23.82
CA GLU A 108 11.88 12.21 24.14
C GLU A 108 12.33 13.07 22.94
N LEU A 109 13.41 12.69 22.24
CA LEU A 109 13.87 13.38 21.04
C LEU A 109 12.81 13.46 19.92
N ILE A 110 12.02 12.41 19.73
CA ILE A 110 10.89 12.40 18.77
C ILE A 110 9.82 13.43 19.16
N ASN A 111 9.56 13.61 20.47
CA ASN A 111 8.59 14.58 20.97
C ASN A 111 9.09 16.03 20.92
N TYR A 112 10.38 16.26 21.19
CA TYR A 112 10.96 17.61 21.11
C TYR A 112 10.92 18.17 19.69
N SER A 113 11.16 17.36 18.65
CA SER A 113 11.14 17.81 17.25
C SER A 113 9.80 18.42 16.82
N LEU A 114 8.67 17.87 17.29
CA LEU A 114 7.33 18.41 17.04
C LEU A 114 7.06 19.71 17.82
N TYR A 115 7.61 19.83 19.03
CA TYR A 115 7.47 21.03 19.87
C TYR A 115 8.17 22.27 19.27
N TYR A 116 9.30 22.09 18.58
CA TYR A 116 10.03 23.19 17.94
C TYR A 116 9.40 23.64 16.60
N GLN A 117 8.67 22.77 15.90
CA GLN A 117 7.96 23.12 14.65
C GLN A 117 6.65 23.90 14.90
N LEU A 118 6.01 23.73 16.07
CA LEU A 118 4.75 24.42 16.43
C LEU A 118 4.95 25.79 17.11
N LYS A 119 6.19 26.20 17.38
CA LYS A 119 6.53 27.46 18.08
C LYS A 119 7.22 28.51 17.20
N VAL A 120 7.31 28.27 15.90
CA VAL A 120 7.72 29.24 14.85
C VAL A 120 6.50 29.60 14.03
#